data_AF-A0A7X1IRQ5-F1
#
_entry.id   AF-A0A7X1IRQ5-F1
#
_cell.length_a   1.000
_cell.length_b   1.000
_cell.length_c   1.000
_cell.angle_alpha   90.00
_cell.angle_beta   90.00
_cell.angle_gamma   90.00
#
_symmetry.space_group_name_H-M   'P 1'
#
loop_
_entity.id
_entity.type
_entity.pdbx_description
1 polymer ?
#
loop_
_entity_poly.entity_id
_entity_poly.type
_entity_poly.pdbx_seq_one_letter_code
_entity_poly.pdbx_strand_id
1 'polypeptide(L)'
;MADRLKATVEHIDDAGRGFHREALHLGEFKHLASPPTPGVGDAALSSALLRLSEAFGIGHELLTNLVTKHGGNLRAAASDYRNQDIDTRKILDDLMGKVSK
;
A
#
# COMPACT_ATOMS: atom_id res chain seq x y z
N MET A 1 -11.37 26.21 4.18
CA MET A 1 -10.26 25.50 3.49
C MET A 1 -9.63 24.41 4.36
N ALA A 2 -9.37 24.66 5.64
CA ALA A 2 -8.81 23.66 6.58
C ALA A 2 -9.63 22.36 6.69
N ASP A 3 -10.97 22.43 6.73
CA ASP A 3 -11.81 21.23 6.82
C ASP A 3 -11.73 20.32 5.58
N ARG A 4 -11.53 20.92 4.39
CA ARG A 4 -11.38 20.18 3.13
C ARG A 4 -10.04 19.47 3.06
N LEU A 5 -8.97 20.10 3.55
CA LEU A 5 -7.65 19.48 3.66
C LEU A 5 -7.68 18.32 4.67
N LYS A 6 -8.28 18.53 5.84
CA LYS A 6 -8.43 17.49 6.87
C LYS A 6 -9.19 16.28 6.34
N ALA A 7 -10.35 16.50 5.70
CA ALA A 7 -11.12 15.42 5.09
C ALA A 7 -10.30 14.67 4.02
N THR A 8 -9.56 15.40 3.18
CA THR A 8 -8.71 14.79 2.15
C THR A 8 -7.60 13.93 2.76
N VAL A 9 -6.95 14.39 3.84
CA VAL A 9 -5.93 13.63 4.55
C VAL A 9 -6.52 12.35 5.18
N GLU A 10 -7.72 12.43 5.75
CA GLU A 10 -8.44 11.27 6.28
C GLU A 10 -8.77 10.26 5.17
N HIS A 11 -9.25 10.73 4.00
CA HIS A 11 -9.49 9.87 2.85
C HIS A 11 -8.22 9.18 2.33
N ILE A 12 -7.07 9.87 2.32
CA ILE A 12 -5.78 9.29 1.91
C ILE A 12 -5.32 8.20 2.89
N ASP A 13 -5.44 8.44 4.20
CA ASP A 13 -5.11 7.45 5.22
C ASP A 13 -6.06 6.23 5.15
N ASP A 14 -7.35 6.46 4.93
CA ASP A 14 -8.34 5.39 4.73
C ASP A 14 -8.08 4.57 3.47
N ALA A 15 -7.70 5.21 2.36
CA ALA A 15 -7.26 4.52 1.15
C ALA A 15 -6.01 3.67 1.44
N GLY A 16 -5.04 4.22 2.16
CA GLY A 16 -3.85 3.47 2.58
C GLY A 16 -4.17 2.25 3.45
N ARG A 17 -5.13 2.35 4.38
CA ARG A 17 -5.68 1.21 5.14
C ARG A 17 -6.41 0.21 4.25
N GLY A 18 -7.13 0.68 3.23
CA GLY A 18 -7.78 -0.14 2.20
C GLY A 18 -6.78 -1.03 1.49
N PHE A 19 -5.74 -0.44 0.91
CA PHE A 19 -4.67 -1.20 0.23
C PHE A 19 -3.96 -2.19 1.14
N HIS A 20 -3.77 -1.87 2.43
CA HIS A 20 -3.20 -2.84 3.37
C HIS A 20 -4.11 -4.06 3.58
N ARG A 21 -5.43 -3.85 3.69
CA ARG A 21 -6.40 -4.96 3.76
C ARG A 21 -6.40 -5.79 2.48
N GLU A 22 -6.36 -5.14 1.33
CA GLU A 22 -6.28 -5.83 0.04
C GLU A 22 -4.98 -6.64 -0.11
N ALA A 23 -3.85 -6.10 0.34
CA ALA A 23 -2.59 -6.84 0.34
C ALA A 23 -2.64 -8.10 1.23
N LEU A 24 -3.29 -8.03 2.39
CA LEU A 24 -3.51 -9.18 3.26
C LEU A 24 -4.35 -10.25 2.55
N HIS A 25 -5.46 -9.85 1.93
CA HIS A 25 -6.32 -10.75 1.16
C HIS A 25 -5.59 -11.36 -0.04
N LEU A 26 -4.80 -10.59 -0.77
CA LEU A 26 -3.95 -11.13 -1.84
C LEU A 26 -2.98 -12.17 -1.28
N GLY A 27 -2.33 -11.88 -0.14
CA GLY A 27 -1.43 -12.81 0.53
C GLY A 27 -2.06 -14.19 0.83
N GLU A 28 -3.36 -14.23 1.18
CA GLU A 28 -4.09 -15.48 1.43
C GLU A 28 -4.09 -16.42 0.21
N PHE A 29 -4.11 -15.86 -1.01
CA PHE A 29 -4.16 -16.62 -2.26
C PHE A 29 -2.78 -17.03 -2.80
N LYS A 30 -1.69 -16.76 -2.09
CA LYS A 30 -0.32 -17.13 -2.53
C LYS A 30 -0.20 -18.62 -2.89
N HIS A 31 -0.89 -19.49 -2.16
CA HIS A 31 -0.91 -20.93 -2.40
C HIS A 31 -1.59 -21.33 -3.73
N LEU A 32 -2.49 -20.50 -4.26
CA LEU A 32 -3.14 -20.70 -5.55
C LEU A 32 -2.30 -20.15 -6.71
N ALA A 33 -1.41 -19.19 -6.44
CA ALA A 33 -0.59 -18.56 -7.46
C ALA A 33 0.56 -19.46 -7.95
N SER A 34 0.99 -20.43 -7.15
CA SER A 34 2.00 -21.42 -7.57
C SER A 34 1.51 -22.82 -7.25
N PRO A 35 0.52 -23.34 -8.02
CA PRO A 35 -0.03 -24.65 -7.75
C PRO A 35 1.03 -25.73 -8.02
N PRO A 36 0.99 -26.85 -7.28
CA PRO A 36 1.83 -28.00 -7.56
C PRO A 36 1.55 -28.50 -8.98
N THR A 37 2.60 -28.55 -9.80
CA THR A 37 2.50 -28.95 -11.21
C THR A 37 2.65 -30.47 -11.31
N PRO A 38 1.63 -31.19 -11.83
CA PRO A 38 1.73 -32.63 -11.97
C PRO A 38 2.80 -32.99 -13.01
N GLY A 39 3.57 -34.04 -12.73
CA GLY A 39 4.48 -34.61 -13.72
C GLY A 39 3.68 -35.14 -14.91
N VAL A 40 3.92 -34.58 -16.08
CA VAL A 40 3.39 -35.09 -17.34
C VAL A 40 4.43 -36.04 -17.94
N GLY A 41 3.99 -37.08 -18.65
CA GLY A 41 4.89 -38.07 -19.26
C GLY A 41 5.93 -37.50 -20.24
N ASP A 42 5.83 -36.21 -20.57
CA ASP A 42 6.81 -35.42 -21.29
C ASP A 42 7.60 -34.52 -20.30
N ALA A 43 8.93 -34.71 -20.27
CA ALA A 43 9.84 -33.96 -19.42
C ALA A 43 9.94 -32.47 -19.79
N ALA A 44 9.87 -32.13 -21.08
CA ALA A 44 9.92 -30.74 -21.53
C ALA A 44 8.63 -30.00 -21.13
N LEU A 45 7.48 -30.65 -21.32
CA LEU A 45 6.19 -30.11 -20.89
C LEU A 45 6.12 -29.94 -19.36
N SER A 46 6.57 -30.94 -18.60
CA SER A 46 6.65 -30.86 -17.14
C SER A 46 7.52 -29.69 -16.67
N SER A 47 8.69 -29.50 -17.29
CA SER A 47 9.56 -28.37 -16.97
C SER A 47 8.94 -27.01 -17.32
N ALA A 48 8.20 -26.92 -18.43
CA ALA A 48 7.52 -25.69 -18.84
C ALA A 48 6.40 -25.32 -17.86
N LEU A 49 5.60 -26.31 -17.43
CA LEU A 49 4.54 -26.10 -16.44
C LEU A 49 5.10 -25.64 -15.09
N LEU A 50 6.20 -26.27 -14.62
CA LEU A 50 6.86 -25.87 -13.38
C LEU A 50 7.31 -24.39 -13.43
N ARG A 51 7.99 -23.99 -14.51
CA ARG A 51 8.45 -22.61 -14.69
C ARG A 51 7.31 -21.61 -14.78
N LEU A 52 6.20 -21.96 -15.42
CA LEU A 52 5.00 -21.13 -15.45
C LEU A 52 4.41 -20.95 -14.05
N SER A 53 4.30 -22.04 -13.28
CA SER A 53 3.81 -21.99 -11.89
C SER A 53 4.71 -21.14 -10.99
N GLU A 54 6.03 -21.23 -11.15
CA GLU A 54 6.99 -20.37 -10.44
C GLU A 54 6.82 -18.90 -10.84
N ALA A 55 6.68 -18.62 -12.14
CA ALA A 55 6.49 -17.26 -12.63
C ALA A 55 5.20 -16.62 -12.10
N PHE A 56 4.10 -17.37 -12.02
CA PHE A 56 2.87 -16.89 -11.38
C PHE A 56 3.05 -16.64 -9.88
N GLY A 57 3.77 -17.51 -9.17
CA GLY A 57 4.12 -17.29 -7.75
C GLY A 57 4.91 -16.00 -7.53
N ILE A 58 5.93 -15.75 -8.36
CA ILE A 58 6.73 -14.52 -8.32
C ILE A 58 5.87 -13.30 -8.67
N GLY A 59 5.07 -13.38 -9.73
CA GLY A 59 4.20 -12.29 -10.16
C GLY A 59 3.18 -11.90 -9.08
N HIS A 60 2.61 -12.89 -8.40
CA HIS A 60 1.72 -12.67 -7.28
C HIS A 60 2.43 -11.97 -6.12
N GLU A 61 3.61 -12.44 -5.73
CA GLU A 61 4.40 -11.81 -4.66
C GLU A 61 4.76 -10.35 -4.98
N LEU A 62 5.15 -10.07 -6.22
CA LEU A 62 5.41 -8.71 -6.69
C LEU A 62 4.16 -7.82 -6.59
N LEU A 63 3.00 -8.34 -6.99
CA LEU A 63 1.73 -7.61 -6.90
C LEU A 63 1.36 -7.31 -5.44
N THR A 64 1.42 -8.31 -4.55
CA THR A 64 1.12 -8.13 -3.12
C THR A 64 2.06 -7.09 -2.49
N ASN A 65 3.35 -7.13 -2.83
CA ASN A 65 4.34 -6.17 -2.34
C ASN A 65 4.09 -4.76 -2.89
N LEU A 66 3.69 -4.63 -4.15
CA LEU A 66 3.36 -3.34 -4.77
C LEU A 66 2.16 -2.69 -4.07
N VAL A 67 1.09 -3.47 -3.84
CA VAL A 67 -0.12 -3.02 -3.14
C VAL A 67 0.22 -2.58 -1.71
N THR A 68 1.01 -3.39 -1.00
CA THR A 68 1.50 -3.05 0.35
C THR A 68 2.29 -1.74 0.37
N LYS A 69 3.23 -1.59 -0.57
CA LYS A 69 4.06 -0.38 -0.69
C LYS A 69 3.22 0.85 -1.01
N HIS A 70 2.24 0.72 -1.91
CA HIS A 70 1.36 1.84 -2.25
C HIS A 70 0.52 2.28 -1.04
N GLY A 71 -0.06 1.34 -0.29
CA GLY A 71 -0.77 1.63 0.95
C GLY A 71 0.12 2.34 1.98
N GLY A 72 1.38 1.89 2.14
CA GLY A 72 2.37 2.53 3.00
C GLY A 72 2.67 3.98 2.59
N ASN A 73 2.87 4.23 1.29
CA ASN A 73 3.14 5.56 0.77
C ASN A 73 1.98 6.53 1.02
N LEU A 74 0.73 6.09 0.85
CA LEU A 74 -0.45 6.93 1.11
C LEU A 74 -0.52 7.31 2.59
N ARG A 75 -0.27 6.37 3.50
CA ARG A 75 -0.28 6.65 4.94
C ARG A 75 0.85 7.58 5.37
N ALA A 76 2.04 7.42 4.77
CA ALA A 76 3.16 8.34 4.97
C ALA A 76 2.77 9.75 4.51
N ALA A 77 2.20 9.89 3.30
CA ALA A 77 1.74 11.18 2.80
C ALA A 77 0.67 11.82 3.70
N ALA A 78 -0.32 11.04 4.17
CA ALA A 78 -1.33 11.54 5.10
C ALA A 78 -0.71 12.04 6.43
N SER A 79 0.29 11.31 6.94
CA SER A 79 1.04 11.73 8.14
C SER A 79 1.80 13.03 7.90
N ASP A 80 2.48 13.16 6.77
CA ASP A 80 3.23 14.37 6.42
C ASP A 80 2.33 15.59 6.30
N TYR A 81 1.18 15.46 5.61
CA TYR A 81 0.20 16.55 5.52
C TYR A 81 -0.38 16.94 6.88
N ARG A 82 -0.64 15.97 7.76
CA ARG A 82 -1.13 16.25 9.13
C ARG A 82 -0.08 17.01 9.94
N ASN A 83 1.19 16.63 9.83
CA ASN A 83 2.28 17.30 10.55
C ASN A 83 2.50 18.73 10.04
N GLN A 84 2.46 18.94 8.72
CA GLN A 84 2.56 20.28 8.11
C GLN A 84 1.41 21.21 8.53
N ASP A 85 0.18 20.70 8.64
CA ASP A 85 -0.96 21.49 9.14
C ASP A 85 -0.77 21.90 10.61
N ILE A 86 -0.26 20.99 11.45
CA ILE A 86 0.06 21.29 12.87
C ILE A 86 1.12 22.38 12.98
N ASP A 87 2.20 22.28 12.20
CA ASP A 87 3.30 23.26 12.23
C ASP A 87 2.82 24.63 11.74
N THR A 88 2.03 24.67 10.67
CA THR A 88 1.46 25.93 10.15
C THR A 88 0.55 26.61 11.18
N ARG A 89 -0.29 25.84 11.89
CA ARG A 89 -1.15 26.39 12.96
C ARG A 89 -0.34 26.94 14.13
N LYS A 90 0.67 26.20 14.58
CA LYS A 90 1.57 26.67 15.66
C LYS A 90 2.25 27.98 15.29
N ILE A 91 2.76 28.11 14.06
CA ILE A 91 3.39 29.35 13.58
C ILE A 91 2.40 30.51 13.57
N LEU A 92 1.16 30.28 13.11
CA LEU A 92 0.11 31.31 13.11
C LEU A 92 -0.27 31.75 14.53
N ASP A 93 -0.47 30.79 15.44
CA ASP A 93 -0.79 31.07 16.84
C ASP A 93 0.34 31.85 17.53
N ASP A 94 1.60 31.49 17.27
CA ASP A 94 2.77 32.22 17.79
C ASP A 94 2.86 33.65 17.24
N LEU A 95 2.54 33.86 15.96
CA LEU A 95 2.53 35.19 15.35
C LEU A 95 1.41 36.06 15.92
N MET A 96 0.20 35.53 16.04
CA MET A 96 -0.93 36.27 16.63
C MET A 96 -0.75 36.54 18.13
N GLY A 97 -0.19 35.59 18.87
CA GLY A 97 0.15 35.76 20.28
C GLY A 97 1.23 36.81 20.54
N LYS A 98 2.12 37.03 19.56
CA LYS A 98 3.14 38.11 19.61
C LYS A 98 2.60 39.48 19.20
N VAL A 99 1.56 39.55 18.37
CA VAL A 99 0.94 40.82 17.93
C VAL A 99 -0.02 41.39 18.99
N SER A 100 -0.50 40.55 19.92
CA SER A 100 -1.45 40.94 20.96
C SER A 100 -0.80 41.42 22.29
N LYS A 101 0.50 41.71 22.29
CA LYS A 101 1.26 42.30 23.41
C LYS A 101 2.02 43.53 22.95
#